data_AF-A0A0R2WM12-F1
#
_entry.id   AF-A0A0R2WM12-F1
#
_cell.length_a   1.000
_cell.length_b   1.000
_cell.length_c   1.000
_cell.angle_alpha   90.00
_cell.angle_beta   90.00
_cell.angle_gamma   90.00
#
_symmetry.space_group_name_H-M   'P 1'
#
loop_
_entity.id
_entity.type
_entity.pdbx_description
1 polymer ?
#
loop_
_entity_poly.entity_id
_entity_poly.type
_entity_poly.pdbx_seq_one_letter_code
_entity_poly.pdbx_strand_id
1 'polypeptide(L)'
;MGHFGFLKDPLWLKTLFKEAFGGGFFGFLIFAVAMGGICYWLRGYDIFYHALIDDLVLISKTLPRVMVAMSVAALVWVMLPRKYVSNLGGRQVGISGLIIAALAGAITPGGPSSAYALLAMLGLSGAERGAMVSYITAWALLGVQRILLWDVPFLGVEFALLRILCCLPLPIIAGLVARRLPFKLVIKAQKKNEVSD
;
A
#
# COMPACT_ATOMS: atom_id res chain seq x y z
N MET A 1 35.20 -2.37 9.58
CA MET A 1 34.61 -1.35 8.68
C MET A 1 33.17 -1.11 9.13
N GLY A 2 32.80 0.14 9.43
CA GLY A 2 31.58 0.46 10.18
C GLY A 2 30.29 0.14 9.42
N HIS A 3 29.35 -0.52 10.12
CA HIS A 3 28.03 -0.98 9.68
C HIS A 3 27.07 0.14 9.18
N PHE A 4 27.53 1.40 9.12
CA PHE A 4 26.78 2.58 8.67
C PHE A 4 27.42 3.31 7.48
N GLY A 5 28.32 2.64 6.73
CA GLY A 5 29.01 3.24 5.58
C GLY A 5 28.07 3.78 4.49
N PHE A 6 26.86 3.23 4.37
CA PHE A 6 25.86 3.67 3.39
C PHE A 6 25.36 5.11 3.60
N LEU A 7 25.36 5.62 4.85
CA LEU A 7 24.91 6.99 5.14
C LEU A 7 25.82 8.06 4.54
N LYS A 8 27.06 7.70 4.21
CA LYS A 8 28.03 8.60 3.57
C LYS A 8 28.21 8.28 2.08
N ASP A 9 27.48 7.32 1.54
CA ASP A 9 27.57 6.94 0.14
C ASP A 9 26.80 7.97 -0.72
N PRO A 10 27.49 8.76 -1.57
CA PRO A 10 26.85 9.76 -2.42
C PRO A 10 25.90 9.13 -3.46
N LEU A 11 26.09 7.86 -3.84
CA LEU A 11 25.18 7.15 -4.73
C LEU A 11 23.87 6.79 -4.02
N TRP A 12 23.96 6.35 -2.77
CA TRP A 12 22.79 6.05 -1.94
C TRP A 12 21.94 7.31 -1.70
N LEU A 13 22.58 8.43 -1.32
CA LEU A 13 21.88 9.72 -1.16
C LEU A 13 21.24 10.19 -2.47
N LYS A 14 21.97 10.14 -3.59
CA LYS A 14 21.40 10.55 -4.89
C LYS A 14 20.19 9.71 -5.28
N THR A 15 20.23 8.40 -5.03
CA THR A 15 19.12 7.49 -5.32
C THR A 15 17.92 7.80 -4.43
N LEU A 16 18.15 7.97 -3.13
CA LEU A 16 17.11 8.36 -2.17
C LEU A 16 16.41 9.66 -2.57
N PHE A 17 17.18 10.70 -2.89
CA PHE A 17 16.61 11.98 -3.33
C PHE A 17 15.86 11.85 -4.65
N LYS A 18 16.38 11.09 -5.60
CA LYS A 18 15.72 10.89 -6.90
C LYS A 18 14.39 10.13 -6.75
N GLU A 19 14.33 9.15 -5.88
CA GLU A 19 13.10 8.39 -5.60
C GLU A 19 12.09 9.20 -4.77
N ALA A 20 12.55 9.94 -3.77
CA ALA A 20 11.70 10.78 -2.92
C ALA A 20 11.13 12.01 -3.67
N PHE A 21 11.95 12.65 -4.50
CA PHE A 21 11.61 13.87 -5.23
C PHE A 21 11.44 13.62 -6.73
N GLY A 22 10.84 12.49 -7.10
CA GLY A 22 10.53 12.17 -8.50
C GLY A 22 9.50 13.14 -9.11
N GLY A 23 9.21 12.99 -10.41
CA GLY A 23 8.28 13.90 -11.11
C GLY A 23 6.88 14.01 -10.48
N GLY A 24 6.39 12.93 -9.86
CA GLY A 24 5.12 12.94 -9.13
C GLY A 24 5.12 13.90 -7.93
N PHE A 25 6.24 13.98 -7.19
CA PHE A 25 6.39 14.91 -6.07
C PHE A 25 6.23 16.36 -6.52
N PHE A 26 6.89 16.74 -7.61
CA PHE A 26 6.78 18.11 -8.13
C PHE A 26 5.37 18.43 -8.63
N GLY A 27 4.68 17.46 -9.24
CA GLY A 27 3.27 17.62 -9.62
C GLY A 27 2.37 17.90 -8.40
N PHE A 28 2.52 17.11 -7.33
CA PHE A 28 1.79 17.33 -6.08
C PHE A 28 2.19 18.65 -5.39
N LEU A 29 3.47 19.03 -5.42
CA LEU A 29 3.96 20.27 -4.83
C LEU A 29 3.36 21.49 -5.54
N ILE A 30 3.37 21.53 -6.87
CA ILE A 30 2.76 22.60 -7.65
C ILE A 30 1.27 22.71 -7.32
N PHE A 31 0.57 21.57 -7.28
CA PHE A 31 -0.84 21.54 -6.92
C PHE A 31 -1.10 22.05 -5.49
N ALA A 32 -0.28 21.66 -4.52
CA ALA A 32 -0.38 22.11 -3.13
C ALA A 32 -0.15 23.63 -3.02
N VAL A 33 0.87 24.17 -3.70
CA VAL A 33 1.14 25.61 -3.72
C VAL A 33 0.00 26.38 -4.38
N ALA A 34 -0.53 25.87 -5.50
CA ALA A 34 -1.67 26.49 -6.18
C ALA A 34 -2.91 26.52 -5.28
N MET A 35 -3.24 25.40 -4.62
CA MET A 35 -4.35 25.33 -3.67
C MET A 35 -4.13 26.22 -2.45
N GLY A 36 -2.90 26.32 -1.94
CA GLY A 36 -2.54 27.24 -0.87
C GLY A 36 -2.74 28.70 -1.27
N GLY A 37 -2.31 29.09 -2.48
CA GLY A 37 -2.53 30.43 -3.02
C GLY A 37 -4.01 30.75 -3.24
N ILE A 38 -4.79 29.80 -3.77
CA ILE A 38 -6.25 29.93 -3.90
C ILE A 38 -6.91 30.10 -2.53
N CYS A 39 -6.51 29.31 -1.53
CA CYS A 39 -7.02 29.41 -0.17
C CYS A 39 -6.71 30.78 0.43
N TYR A 40 -5.46 31.23 0.32
CA TYR A 40 -5.04 32.56 0.78
C TYR A 40 -5.86 33.67 0.12
N TRP A 41 -6.11 33.58 -1.18
CA TRP A 41 -6.89 34.60 -1.91
C TRP A 41 -8.37 34.61 -1.56
N LEU A 42 -9.00 33.43 -1.39
CA LEU A 42 -10.44 33.32 -1.14
C LEU A 42 -10.84 33.46 0.34
N ARG A 43 -9.96 33.05 1.26
CA ARG A 43 -10.26 32.93 2.70
C ARG A 43 -9.39 33.83 3.58
N GLY A 44 -8.37 34.47 3.01
CA GLY A 44 -7.49 35.39 3.71
C GLY A 44 -6.33 34.71 4.44
N TYR A 45 -5.47 35.54 5.01
CA TYR A 45 -4.22 35.12 5.66
C TYR A 45 -4.44 34.25 6.89
N ASP A 46 -5.36 34.64 7.77
CA ASP A 46 -5.54 33.97 9.08
C ASP A 46 -5.92 32.49 8.92
N ILE A 47 -6.92 32.20 8.06
CA ILE A 47 -7.37 30.83 7.80
C ILE A 47 -6.25 29.99 7.16
N PHE A 48 -5.51 30.57 6.21
CA PHE A 48 -4.38 29.90 5.56
C PHE A 48 -3.27 29.56 6.56
N TYR A 49 -2.90 30.52 7.42
CA TYR A 49 -1.85 30.34 8.42
C TYR A 49 -2.22 29.30 9.47
N HIS A 50 -3.46 29.34 9.98
CA HIS A 50 -3.97 28.34 10.90
C HIS A 50 -3.98 26.94 10.28
N ALA A 51 -4.42 26.80 9.02
CA ALA A 51 -4.39 25.53 8.31
C ALA A 51 -2.97 24.95 8.19
N LEU A 52 -1.95 25.79 7.92
CA LEU A 52 -0.56 25.35 7.87
C LEU A 52 -0.04 24.88 9.23
N ILE A 53 -0.35 25.59 10.30
CA ILE A 53 0.06 25.19 11.66
C ILE A 53 -0.60 23.87 12.04
N ASP A 54 -1.90 23.73 11.81
CA ASP A 54 -2.64 22.52 12.15
C ASP A 54 -2.08 21.30 11.39
N ASP A 55 -1.73 21.48 10.12
CA ASP A 55 -1.09 20.43 9.33
C ASP A 55 0.30 20.07 9.85
N LEU A 56 1.13 21.06 10.24
CA LEU A 56 2.43 20.80 10.88
C LEU A 56 2.29 20.03 12.20
N VAL A 57 1.28 20.38 13.01
CA VAL A 57 0.98 19.67 14.25
C VAL A 57 0.53 18.24 13.94
N LEU A 58 -0.30 18.03 12.92
CA LEU A 58 -0.73 16.70 12.49
C LEU A 58 0.46 15.85 12.01
N ILE A 59 1.34 16.42 11.18
CA ILE A 59 2.56 15.76 10.69
C ILE A 59 3.43 15.34 11.87
N SER A 60 3.69 16.23 12.83
CA SER A 60 4.53 15.92 14.00
C SER A 60 3.97 14.79 14.86
N LYS A 61 2.64 14.72 15.02
CA LYS A 61 1.97 13.65 15.78
C LYS A 61 1.93 12.32 15.02
N THR A 62 1.79 12.38 13.71
CA THR A 62 1.60 11.19 12.86
C THR A 62 2.92 10.54 12.47
N LEU A 63 3.97 11.34 12.28
CA LEU A 63 5.28 10.89 11.82
C LEU A 63 5.89 9.77 12.70
N PRO A 64 5.93 9.88 14.05
CA PRO A 64 6.46 8.80 14.89
C PRO A 64 5.69 7.50 14.74
N ARG A 65 4.35 7.59 14.65
CA ARG A 65 3.47 6.43 14.48
C ARG A 65 3.72 5.73 13.15
N VAL A 66 3.88 6.50 12.08
CA VAL A 66 4.19 5.97 10.73
C VAL A 66 5.58 5.32 10.72
N MET A 67 6.59 5.94 11.34
CA MET A 67 7.94 5.37 11.43
C MET A 67 7.98 4.01 12.13
N VAL A 68 7.29 3.87 13.26
CA VAL A 68 7.18 2.59 13.97
C VAL A 68 6.48 1.55 13.10
N ALA A 69 5.37 1.94 12.46
CA ALA A 69 4.62 1.00 11.63
C ALA A 69 5.38 0.56 10.37
N MET A 70 6.15 1.45 9.76
CA MET A 70 7.03 1.10 8.63
C MET A 70 8.15 0.17 9.07
N SER A 71 8.69 0.36 10.27
CA SER A 71 9.69 -0.55 10.85
C SER A 71 9.10 -1.94 11.08
N VAL A 72 7.92 -2.04 11.69
CA VAL A 72 7.21 -3.32 11.88
C VAL A 72 6.91 -3.97 10.54
N ALA A 73 6.44 -3.21 9.55
CA ALA A 73 6.20 -3.72 8.21
C ALA A 73 7.47 -4.34 7.60
N ALA A 74 8.60 -3.63 7.67
CA ALA A 74 9.88 -4.11 7.16
C ALA A 74 10.33 -5.41 7.85
N LEU A 75 10.19 -5.50 9.18
CA LEU A 75 10.55 -6.70 9.95
C LEU A 75 9.65 -7.90 9.61
N VAL A 76 8.34 -7.68 9.49
CA VAL A 76 7.40 -8.72 9.05
C VAL A 76 7.76 -9.23 7.65
N TRP A 77 8.16 -8.33 6.75
CA TRP A 77 8.62 -8.68 5.41
C TRP A 77 9.86 -9.58 5.41
N VAL A 78 10.80 -9.37 6.35
CA VAL A 78 11.98 -10.24 6.52
C VAL A 78 11.58 -11.62 7.05
N MET A 79 10.58 -11.68 7.92
CA MET A 79 10.09 -12.94 8.50
C MET A 79 9.18 -13.74 7.55
N LEU A 80 8.62 -13.10 6.53
CA LEU A 80 7.66 -13.72 5.61
C LEU A 80 8.35 -14.77 4.71
N PRO A 81 8.08 -16.07 4.86
CA PRO A 81 8.80 -17.08 4.09
C PRO A 81 8.26 -17.10 2.66
N ARG A 82 9.13 -16.77 1.68
CA ARG A 82 8.77 -16.68 0.26
C ARG A 82 8.05 -17.91 -0.29
N LYS A 83 8.37 -19.10 0.24
CA LYS A 83 7.75 -20.39 -0.13
C LYS A 83 6.25 -20.47 0.16
N TYR A 84 5.78 -19.84 1.24
CA TYR A 84 4.35 -19.84 1.58
C TYR A 84 3.60 -18.87 0.69
N VAL A 85 4.21 -17.72 0.38
CA VAL A 85 3.65 -16.72 -0.52
C VAL A 85 3.40 -17.30 -1.91
N SER A 86 4.39 -18.00 -2.51
CA SER A 86 4.26 -18.58 -3.84
C SER A 86 3.15 -19.64 -3.94
N ASN A 87 2.80 -20.30 -2.82
CA ASN A 87 1.78 -21.34 -2.76
C ASN A 87 0.36 -20.83 -2.47
N LEU A 88 0.18 -19.56 -2.08
CA LEU A 88 -1.15 -18.98 -1.77
C LEU A 88 -2.10 -18.98 -2.97
N GLY A 89 -1.56 -19.06 -4.20
CA GLY A 89 -2.30 -18.85 -5.44
C GLY A 89 -2.55 -20.09 -6.30
N GLY A 90 -2.33 -21.32 -5.80
CA GLY A 90 -2.44 -22.53 -6.61
C GLY A 90 -3.66 -22.58 -7.54
N ARG A 91 -3.47 -23.06 -8.77
CA ARG A 91 -4.46 -23.00 -9.88
C ARG A 91 -5.78 -23.76 -9.66
N GLN A 92 -5.90 -24.49 -8.55
CA GLN A 92 -7.05 -25.33 -8.20
C GLN A 92 -7.81 -24.86 -6.95
N VAL A 93 -7.45 -23.72 -6.33
CA VAL A 93 -8.10 -23.35 -5.08
C VAL A 93 -9.43 -22.64 -5.36
N GLY A 94 -10.54 -23.30 -5.01
CA GLY A 94 -11.92 -22.82 -5.15
C GLY A 94 -12.21 -21.53 -4.35
N ILE A 95 -13.29 -21.49 -3.57
CA ILE A 95 -13.58 -20.31 -2.73
C ILE A 95 -12.52 -20.13 -1.63
N SER A 96 -11.95 -21.23 -1.13
CA SER A 96 -10.87 -21.22 -0.13
C SER A 96 -9.65 -20.40 -0.59
N GLY A 97 -9.37 -20.36 -1.89
CA GLY A 97 -8.25 -19.60 -2.45
C GLY A 97 -8.48 -18.11 -2.36
N LEU A 98 -9.73 -17.68 -2.54
CA LEU A 98 -10.11 -16.29 -2.38
C LEU A 98 -10.02 -15.85 -0.92
N ILE A 99 -10.42 -16.71 0.02
CA ILE A 99 -10.32 -16.43 1.47
C ILE A 99 -8.85 -16.33 1.89
N ILE A 100 -8.02 -17.28 1.49
CA ILE A 100 -6.58 -17.30 1.78
C ILE A 100 -5.91 -16.04 1.21
N ALA A 101 -6.23 -15.69 -0.04
CA ALA A 101 -5.73 -14.48 -0.67
C ALA A 101 -6.21 -13.21 0.03
N ALA A 102 -7.47 -13.15 0.47
CA ALA A 102 -8.01 -12.03 1.23
C ALA A 102 -7.29 -11.86 2.58
N LEU A 103 -7.08 -12.96 3.32
CA LEU A 103 -6.32 -12.95 4.56
C LEU A 103 -4.89 -12.46 4.34
N ALA A 104 -4.22 -12.97 3.30
CA ALA A 104 -2.88 -12.51 2.93
C ALA A 104 -2.86 -11.01 2.61
N GLY A 105 -3.85 -10.49 1.88
CA GLY A 105 -3.96 -9.07 1.59
C GLY A 105 -4.18 -8.21 2.84
N ALA A 106 -5.09 -8.64 3.73
CA ALA A 106 -5.41 -7.93 4.96
C ALA A 106 -4.20 -7.83 5.92
N ILE A 107 -3.38 -8.89 6.01
CA ILE A 107 -2.19 -8.89 6.89
C ILE A 107 -0.96 -8.26 6.23
N THR A 108 -0.94 -8.09 4.90
CA THR A 108 0.24 -7.58 4.20
C THR A 108 0.52 -6.15 4.64
N PRO A 109 1.66 -5.89 5.31
CA PRO A 109 1.99 -4.57 5.76
C PRO A 109 2.74 -3.80 4.65
N GLY A 110 2.74 -2.49 4.79
CA GLY A 110 3.40 -1.54 3.90
C GLY A 110 2.43 -0.78 3.00
N GLY A 111 3.02 0.09 2.18
CA GLY A 111 2.29 0.87 1.18
C GLY A 111 2.02 0.09 -0.10
N PRO A 112 1.43 0.75 -1.12
CA PRO A 112 1.16 0.15 -2.42
C PRO A 112 2.36 -0.58 -3.01
N SER A 113 3.57 -0.03 -2.87
CA SER A 113 4.80 -0.63 -3.41
C SER A 113 5.02 -2.08 -2.93
N SER A 114 4.83 -2.34 -1.64
CA SER A 114 5.00 -3.67 -1.04
C SER A 114 3.87 -4.62 -1.46
N ALA A 115 2.62 -4.15 -1.39
CA ALA A 115 1.46 -4.96 -1.72
C ALA A 115 1.43 -5.37 -3.20
N TYR A 116 1.77 -4.45 -4.11
CA TYR A 116 1.82 -4.71 -5.54
C TYR A 116 3.03 -5.57 -5.93
N ALA A 117 4.16 -5.48 -5.22
CA ALA A 117 5.27 -6.41 -5.40
C ALA A 117 4.85 -7.85 -5.07
N LEU A 118 4.11 -8.05 -3.96
CA LEU A 118 3.59 -9.37 -3.60
C LEU A 118 2.56 -9.86 -4.62
N LEU A 119 1.65 -8.99 -5.05
CA LEU A 119 0.66 -9.29 -6.08
C LEU A 119 1.33 -9.73 -7.39
N ALA A 120 2.40 -9.04 -7.81
CA ALA A 120 3.17 -9.41 -8.98
C ALA A 120 3.83 -10.79 -8.82
N MET A 121 4.38 -11.09 -7.64
CA MET A 121 4.96 -12.41 -7.34
C MET A 121 3.92 -13.53 -7.36
N LEU A 122 2.73 -13.30 -6.79
CA LEU A 122 1.60 -14.24 -6.88
C LEU A 122 1.22 -14.51 -8.33
N GLY A 123 1.11 -13.45 -9.12
CA GLY A 123 0.80 -13.60 -10.53
C GLY A 123 1.88 -14.34 -11.33
N LEU A 124 3.15 -14.09 -11.04
CA LEU A 124 4.29 -14.82 -11.62
C LEU A 124 4.31 -16.31 -11.22
N SER A 125 3.84 -16.65 -10.01
CA SER A 125 3.71 -18.05 -9.58
C SER A 125 2.51 -18.78 -10.18
N GLY A 126 1.78 -18.14 -11.10
CA GLY A 126 0.61 -18.70 -11.76
C GLY A 126 -0.65 -18.61 -10.93
N ALA A 127 -0.71 -17.65 -9.98
CA ALA A 127 -1.91 -17.43 -9.20
C ALA A 127 -3.12 -17.16 -10.07
N GLU A 128 -4.24 -17.78 -9.70
CA GLU A 128 -5.51 -17.49 -10.35
C GLU A 128 -5.88 -16.00 -10.17
N ARG A 129 -6.39 -15.38 -11.23
CA ARG A 129 -6.92 -14.00 -11.22
C ARG A 129 -7.86 -13.67 -10.07
N GLY A 130 -8.73 -14.60 -9.67
CA GLY A 130 -9.67 -14.37 -8.57
C GLY A 130 -8.93 -14.15 -7.26
N ALA A 131 -7.91 -14.97 -6.99
CA ALA A 131 -7.05 -14.83 -5.81
C ALA A 131 -6.27 -13.51 -5.86
N MET A 132 -5.70 -13.16 -7.02
CA MET A 132 -4.99 -11.88 -7.19
C MET A 132 -5.88 -10.66 -6.88
N VAL A 133 -7.10 -10.64 -7.40
CA VAL A 133 -8.06 -9.56 -7.17
C VAL A 133 -8.53 -9.55 -5.71
N SER A 134 -8.87 -10.71 -5.15
CA SER A 134 -9.25 -10.84 -3.73
C SER A 134 -8.14 -10.31 -2.81
N TYR A 135 -6.88 -10.66 -3.08
CA TYR A 135 -5.73 -10.18 -2.32
C TYR A 135 -5.63 -8.64 -2.34
N ILE A 136 -5.62 -8.02 -3.54
CA ILE A 136 -5.39 -6.58 -3.63
C ILE A 136 -6.59 -5.77 -3.10
N THR A 137 -7.81 -6.30 -3.28
CA THR A 137 -9.02 -5.72 -2.71
C THR A 137 -9.01 -5.82 -1.18
N ALA A 138 -8.61 -6.95 -0.61
CA ALA A 138 -8.48 -7.09 0.84
C ALA A 138 -7.40 -6.19 1.41
N TRP A 139 -6.24 -6.05 0.77
CA TRP A 139 -5.21 -5.11 1.20
C TRP A 139 -5.72 -3.65 1.20
N ALA A 140 -6.50 -3.27 0.18
CA ALA A 140 -7.06 -1.93 0.09
C ALA A 140 -8.13 -1.65 1.17
N LEU A 141 -8.99 -2.63 1.46
CA LEU A 141 -10.17 -2.43 2.32
C LEU A 141 -9.96 -2.84 3.78
N LEU A 142 -9.23 -3.94 4.02
CA LEU A 142 -9.13 -4.64 5.31
C LEU A 142 -7.70 -4.65 5.87
N GLY A 143 -6.78 -3.85 5.33
CA GLY A 143 -5.40 -3.79 5.78
C GLY A 143 -5.29 -3.52 7.29
N VAL A 144 -4.80 -4.48 8.07
CA VAL A 144 -4.71 -4.41 9.55
C VAL A 144 -3.87 -3.20 9.98
N GLN A 145 -2.75 -2.96 9.29
CA GLN A 145 -1.93 -1.78 9.53
C GLN A 145 -2.74 -0.48 9.35
N ARG A 146 -3.64 -0.42 8.36
CA ARG A 146 -4.46 0.78 8.12
C ARG A 146 -5.44 1.00 9.26
N ILE A 147 -6.10 -0.06 9.70
CA ILE A 147 -7.07 -0.01 10.78
C ILE A 147 -6.42 0.51 12.07
N LEU A 148 -5.24 -0.01 12.41
CA LEU A 148 -4.53 0.35 13.65
C LEU A 148 -3.94 1.77 13.62
N LEU A 149 -3.48 2.24 12.45
CA LEU A 149 -2.83 3.55 12.35
C LEU A 149 -3.79 4.70 12.08
N TRP A 150 -4.86 4.42 11.34
CA TRP A 150 -5.76 5.43 10.77
C TRP A 150 -7.17 5.27 11.31
N ASP A 151 -7.84 4.15 11.07
CA ASP A 151 -9.27 4.02 11.40
C ASP A 151 -9.51 4.22 12.91
N VAL A 152 -8.83 3.45 13.75
CA VAL A 152 -9.03 3.52 15.21
C VAL A 152 -8.61 4.88 15.78
N PRO A 153 -7.42 5.43 15.48
CA PRO A 153 -6.99 6.66 16.11
C PRO A 153 -7.70 7.93 15.64
N PHE A 154 -8.29 7.92 14.44
CA PHE A 154 -8.96 9.10 13.88
C PHE A 154 -10.49 9.01 13.95
N LEU A 155 -11.06 7.81 13.83
CA LEU A 155 -12.52 7.61 13.69
C LEU A 155 -13.12 6.78 14.83
N GLY A 156 -12.30 6.23 15.72
CA GLY A 156 -12.75 5.39 16.83
C GLY A 156 -12.90 3.91 16.46
N VAL A 157 -13.04 3.07 17.49
CA VAL A 157 -13.10 1.61 17.34
C VAL A 157 -14.43 1.18 16.72
N GLU A 158 -15.51 1.85 17.10
CA GLU A 158 -16.88 1.58 16.64
C GLU A 158 -16.99 1.75 15.12
N PHE A 159 -16.47 2.86 14.61
CA PHE A 159 -16.42 3.11 13.17
C PHE A 159 -15.54 2.09 12.44
N ALA A 160 -14.35 1.80 13.00
CA ALA A 160 -13.42 0.84 12.41
C ALA A 160 -14.07 -0.55 12.28
N LEU A 161 -14.75 -1.03 13.33
CA LEU A 161 -15.46 -2.31 13.33
C LEU A 161 -16.60 -2.34 12.33
N LEU A 162 -17.44 -1.30 12.29
CA LEU A 162 -18.54 -1.20 11.33
C LEU A 162 -18.01 -1.30 9.89
N ARG A 163 -16.97 -0.52 9.58
CA ARG A 163 -16.34 -0.56 8.26
C ARG A 163 -15.79 -1.95 7.93
N ILE A 164 -15.08 -2.59 8.86
CA ILE A 164 -14.52 -3.93 8.65
C ILE A 164 -15.64 -4.92 8.34
N LEU A 165 -16.74 -4.91 9.11
CA LEU A 165 -17.88 -5.79 8.89
C LEU A 165 -18.52 -5.59 7.51
N CYS A 166 -18.73 -4.33 7.11
CA CYS A 166 -19.27 -4.00 5.79
C CYS A 166 -18.32 -4.41 4.65
N CYS A 167 -17.01 -4.30 4.86
CA CYS A 167 -16.01 -4.60 3.84
C CYS A 167 -15.58 -6.07 3.79
N LEU A 168 -15.83 -6.85 4.84
CA LEU A 168 -15.39 -8.24 4.96
C LEU A 168 -15.74 -9.14 3.75
N PRO A 169 -16.97 -9.10 3.18
CA PRO A 169 -17.31 -9.95 2.05
C PRO A 169 -16.76 -9.44 0.71
N LEU A 170 -16.40 -8.16 0.62
CA LEU A 170 -16.09 -7.49 -0.66
C LEU A 170 -14.89 -8.09 -1.40
N PRO A 171 -13.76 -8.45 -0.75
CA PRO A 171 -12.63 -9.08 -1.44
C PRO A 171 -13.00 -10.42 -2.09
N ILE A 172 -13.81 -11.23 -1.41
CA ILE A 172 -14.26 -12.53 -1.92
C ILE A 172 -15.18 -12.31 -3.12
N ILE A 173 -16.12 -11.37 -3.01
CA ILE A 173 -17.02 -11.01 -4.13
C ILE A 173 -16.21 -10.53 -5.33
N ALA A 174 -15.24 -9.63 -5.13
CA ALA A 174 -14.38 -9.12 -6.19
C ALA A 174 -13.58 -10.25 -6.86
N GLY A 175 -13.04 -11.19 -6.08
CA GLY A 175 -12.36 -12.38 -6.59
C GLY A 175 -13.27 -13.30 -7.41
N LEU A 176 -14.51 -13.52 -6.96
CA LEU A 176 -15.52 -14.30 -7.69
C LEU A 176 -15.91 -13.63 -9.01
N VAL A 177 -16.09 -12.31 -9.01
CA VAL A 177 -16.37 -11.54 -10.23
C VAL A 177 -15.20 -11.66 -11.21
N ALA A 178 -13.97 -11.46 -10.74
CA ALA A 178 -12.77 -11.59 -11.56
C ALA A 178 -12.63 -12.99 -12.17
N ARG A 179 -13.01 -14.05 -11.42
CA ARG A 179 -13.02 -15.43 -11.92
C ARG A 179 -14.05 -15.66 -13.02
N ARG A 180 -15.15 -14.90 -13.07
CA ARG A 180 -16.21 -15.07 -14.08
C ARG A 180 -16.00 -14.26 -15.36
N LEU A 181 -15.36 -13.10 -15.28
CA LEU A 181 -15.16 -12.25 -16.45
C LEU A 181 -14.19 -12.87 -17.47
N PRO A 182 -14.32 -12.69 -18.78
CA PRO A 182 -13.49 -13.39 -19.77
C PRO A 182 -12.07 -12.80 -19.99
N PHE A 183 -11.62 -11.87 -19.14
CA PHE A 183 -10.34 -11.16 -19.35
C PHE A 183 -9.11 -12.03 -19.03
N LYS A 184 -8.16 -12.11 -19.97
CA LYS A 184 -6.83 -12.68 -19.71
C LYS A 184 -5.99 -11.66 -18.93
N LEU A 185 -5.54 -12.06 -17.75
CA LEU A 185 -4.63 -11.25 -16.94
C LEU A 185 -3.22 -11.40 -17.49
N VAL A 186 -2.69 -10.32 -18.05
CA VAL A 186 -1.30 -10.22 -18.50
C VAL A 186 -0.58 -9.29 -17.55
N ILE A 187 0.40 -9.82 -16.82
CA ILE A 187 1.17 -9.02 -15.87
C ILE A 187 2.37 -8.43 -16.59
N LYS A 188 2.53 -7.10 -16.56
CA LYS A 188 3.63 -6.42 -17.25
C LYS A 188 5.01 -6.93 -16.83
N ALA A 189 5.14 -7.46 -15.61
CA ALA A 189 6.35 -8.11 -15.11
C ALA A 189 6.72 -9.40 -15.87
N GLN A 190 5.75 -10.18 -16.37
CA GLN A 190 6.01 -11.36 -17.21
C GLN A 190 6.63 -10.97 -18.56
N LYS A 191 6.11 -9.89 -19.17
CA LYS A 191 6.55 -9.40 -20.48
C LYS A 191 8.01 -8.94 -20.52
N LYS A 192 8.62 -8.63 -19.37
CA LYS A 192 10.03 -8.21 -19.30
C LYS A 192 10.98 -9.41 -19.32
N ASN A 193 10.56 -10.56 -18.78
CA ASN A 193 11.37 -11.78 -18.79
C ASN A 193 11.32 -12.50 -20.15
N GLU A 194 10.16 -12.50 -20.83
CA GLU A 194 10.00 -13.09 -22.17
C GLU A 194 10.73 -12.34 -23.30
N VAL A 195 11.18 -11.10 -23.07
CA VAL A 195 11.91 -10.28 -24.06
C VAL A 195 13.42 -10.31 -23.81
N SER A 196 13.85 -10.90 -22.70
CA SER A 196 15.26 -11.08 -22.31
C SER A 196 15.78 -12.50 -22.50
N ASP A 197 14.92 -13.42 -22.96
CA ASP A 197 15.26 -14.76 -23.47
C ASP A 197 15.15 -14.76 -25.00
#